data_AF-A0A0M9DZH2-F1
#
_entry.id   AF-A0A0M9DZH2-F1
#
_cell.length_a   1.000
_cell.length_b   1.000
_cell.length_c   1.000
_cell.angle_alpha   90.00
_cell.angle_beta   90.00
_cell.angle_gamma   90.00
#
_symmetry.space_group_name_H-M   'P 1'
#
loop_
_entity.id
_entity.type
_entity.pdbx_description
1 polymer ?
#
loop_
_entity_poly.entity_id
_entity_poly.type
_entity_poly.pdbx_seq_one_letter_code
_entity_poly.pdbx_strand_id
1 'polypeptide(L)'
;MSHIGSALTLAEKKLVVHVKHYFDREKKLSLKNNKDICVDNPARRAAQATNLSEVTVWRIMAEYNKNKTLSSPVPKGSSPYAVNDCVKTICQDIIRSYNIRREHLSLRFLVGILNDEFGITVARETLRRSLYRWKILHGSACRVGPS
;
A
#
# COMPACT_ATOMS: atom_id res chain seq x y z
N MET A 1 -2.96 -23.00 -8.73
CA MET A 1 -2.02 -22.07 -8.06
C MET A 1 -2.63 -21.67 -6.73
N SER A 2 -2.03 -22.03 -5.60
CA SER A 2 -2.60 -21.75 -4.28
C SER A 2 -2.22 -20.33 -3.82
N HIS A 3 -3.12 -19.36 -3.99
CA HIS A 3 -2.96 -17.96 -3.52
C HIS A 3 -3.22 -17.79 -2.01
N ILE A 4 -2.63 -18.65 -1.17
CA ILE A 4 -2.77 -18.50 0.28
C ILE A 4 -1.84 -17.37 0.74
N GLY A 5 -2.41 -16.19 1.00
CA GLY A 5 -1.71 -15.05 1.61
C GLY A 5 -1.16 -13.99 0.65
N SER A 6 -1.12 -14.26 -0.66
CA SER A 6 -0.66 -13.31 -1.68
C SER A 6 -1.79 -12.43 -2.18
N ALA A 7 -1.55 -11.11 -2.18
CA ALA A 7 -2.52 -10.15 -2.70
C ALA A 7 -2.59 -10.23 -4.24
N LEU A 8 -3.80 -10.29 -4.78
CA LEU A 8 -4.00 -10.29 -6.24
C LEU A 8 -3.53 -8.97 -6.85
N THR A 9 -2.77 -9.07 -7.93
CA THR A 9 -2.39 -7.92 -8.73
C THR A 9 -3.60 -7.30 -9.42
N LEU A 10 -3.46 -6.04 -9.82
CA LEU A 10 -4.52 -5.34 -10.57
C LEU A 10 -4.86 -6.05 -11.89
N ALA A 11 -3.85 -6.63 -12.56
CA ALA A 11 -4.04 -7.37 -13.81
C ALA A 11 -4.90 -8.63 -13.61
N GLU A 12 -4.62 -9.41 -12.56
CA GLU A 12 -5.41 -10.60 -12.21
C GLU A 12 -6.85 -10.24 -11.87
N LYS A 13 -7.08 -9.16 -11.09
CA LYS A 13 -8.43 -8.68 -10.79
C LYS A 13 -9.19 -8.29 -12.06
N LYS A 14 -8.55 -7.60 -13.01
CA LYS A 14 -9.16 -7.23 -14.30
C LYS A 14 -9.50 -8.46 -15.16
N LEU A 15 -8.62 -9.45 -15.18
CA LEU A 15 -8.86 -10.71 -15.88
C LEU A 15 -10.12 -11.41 -15.34
N VAL A 16 -10.26 -11.50 -14.01
CA VAL A 16 -11.47 -12.05 -13.37
C VAL A 16 -12.73 -11.31 -13.81
N VAL A 17 -12.66 -9.97 -13.89
CA VAL A 17 -13.79 -9.14 -14.34
C VAL A 17 -14.18 -9.47 -15.79
N HIS A 18 -13.20 -9.53 -16.69
CA HIS A 18 -13.42 -9.84 -18.10
C HIS A 18 -14.00 -11.24 -18.30
N VAL A 19 -13.45 -12.25 -17.61
CA VAL A 19 -13.89 -13.64 -17.69
C VAL A 19 -15.33 -13.80 -17.18
N LYS A 20 -15.69 -13.15 -16.07
CA LYS A 20 -17.07 -13.17 -15.60
C LYS A 20 -18.02 -12.50 -16.60
N HIS A 21 -17.66 -11.32 -17.13
CA HIS A 21 -18.50 -10.64 -18.13
C HIS A 21 -18.65 -11.45 -19.43
N TYR A 22 -17.64 -12.24 -19.80
CA TYR A 22 -17.77 -13.20 -20.90
C TYR A 22 -18.85 -14.23 -20.60
N PHE A 23 -18.80 -14.92 -19.45
CA PHE A 23 -19.80 -15.92 -19.07
C PHE A 23 -21.19 -15.33 -18.82
N ASP A 24 -21.28 -14.09 -18.35
CA ASP A 24 -22.53 -13.35 -18.17
C ASP A 24 -23.22 -13.08 -19.52
N ARG A 25 -22.43 -12.69 -20.53
CA ARG A 25 -22.90 -12.51 -21.91
C ARG A 25 -23.35 -13.83 -22.53
N GLU A 26 -22.58 -14.90 -22.36
CA GLU A 26 -22.98 -16.24 -22.82
C GLU A 26 -24.34 -16.64 -22.22
N LYS A 27 -24.50 -16.52 -20.89
CA LYS A 27 -25.75 -16.85 -20.21
C LYS A 27 -26.93 -16.01 -20.74
N LYS A 28 -26.73 -14.71 -20.96
CA LYS A 28 -27.77 -13.81 -21.49
C LYS A 28 -28.17 -14.18 -22.93
N LEU A 29 -27.21 -14.59 -23.76
CA LEU A 29 -27.48 -15.04 -25.13
C LEU A 29 -28.21 -16.39 -25.16
N SER A 30 -27.81 -17.34 -24.31
CA SER A 30 -28.49 -18.63 -24.18
C SER A 30 -29.95 -18.48 -23.74
N LEU A 31 -30.21 -17.62 -22.76
CA LEU A 31 -31.56 -17.30 -22.31
C LEU A 31 -32.40 -16.64 -23.42
N LYS A 32 -31.81 -15.72 -24.19
CA LYS A 32 -32.52 -15.03 -25.28
C LYS A 32 -32.91 -15.97 -26.42
N ASN A 33 -32.14 -17.02 -26.65
CA ASN A 33 -32.35 -17.98 -27.73
C ASN A 33 -33.22 -19.20 -27.31
N ASN A 34 -33.86 -19.16 -26.13
CA ASN A 34 -34.62 -20.29 -25.54
C ASN A 34 -33.87 -21.62 -25.60
N LYS A 35 -32.54 -21.56 -25.52
CA LYS A 35 -31.69 -22.75 -25.52
C LYS A 35 -31.48 -23.10 -24.05
N ASP A 36 -32.15 -24.17 -23.60
CA ASP A 36 -32.05 -24.71 -22.24
C ASP A 36 -30.68 -25.39 -22.07
N ILE A 37 -29.64 -24.58 -22.13
CA ILE A 37 -28.32 -24.97 -21.70
C ILE A 37 -28.33 -24.67 -20.22
N CYS A 38 -28.12 -25.68 -19.38
CA CYS A 38 -27.89 -25.52 -17.96
C CYS A 38 -26.57 -24.73 -17.78
N VAL A 39 -26.62 -23.40 -17.99
CA VAL A 39 -25.46 -22.53 -17.90
C VAL A 39 -25.22 -22.32 -16.41
N ASP A 40 -24.34 -23.17 -15.87
CA ASP A 40 -23.79 -23.10 -14.52
C ASP A 40 -23.45 -21.65 -14.13
N ASN A 41 -23.48 -21.35 -12.83
CA ASN A 41 -23.29 -20.00 -12.31
C ASN A 41 -22.05 -19.33 -12.94
N PRO A 42 -22.19 -18.16 -13.61
CA PRO A 42 -21.06 -17.51 -14.29
C PRO A 42 -19.92 -17.15 -13.33
N ALA A 43 -20.22 -16.91 -12.04
CA ALA A 43 -19.20 -16.70 -11.02
C ALA A 43 -18.39 -17.98 -10.72
N ARG A 44 -19.06 -19.14 -10.71
CA ARG A 44 -18.42 -20.45 -10.50
C ARG A 44 -17.56 -20.86 -11.69
N ARG A 45 -18.02 -20.63 -12.92
CA ARG A 45 -17.22 -20.81 -14.15
C ARG A 45 -16.01 -19.87 -14.18
N ALA A 46 -16.17 -18.61 -13.76
CA ALA A 46 -15.05 -17.68 -13.66
C ALA A 46 -14.04 -18.11 -12.58
N ALA A 47 -14.51 -18.62 -11.44
CA ALA A 47 -13.66 -19.16 -10.38
C ALA A 47 -12.83 -20.35 -10.88
N GLN A 48 -13.46 -21.30 -11.58
CA GLN A 48 -12.77 -22.44 -12.20
C GLN A 48 -11.75 -21.99 -13.26
N ALA A 49 -12.13 -21.09 -14.16
CA ALA A 49 -11.26 -20.60 -15.23
C ALA A 49 -10.05 -19.81 -14.72
N THR A 50 -10.21 -19.11 -13.59
CA THR A 50 -9.15 -18.30 -12.97
C THR A 50 -8.40 -19.03 -11.85
N ASN A 51 -8.80 -20.27 -11.54
CA ASN A 51 -8.27 -21.08 -10.44
C ASN A 51 -8.33 -20.33 -9.09
N LEU A 52 -9.41 -19.58 -8.86
CA LEU A 52 -9.69 -18.83 -7.65
C LEU A 52 -10.90 -19.42 -6.92
N SER A 53 -11.04 -19.09 -5.63
CA SER A 53 -12.28 -19.36 -4.91
C SER A 53 -13.42 -18.51 -5.47
N GLU A 54 -14.63 -19.07 -5.52
CA GLU A 54 -15.85 -18.32 -5.85
C GLU A 54 -16.00 -17.08 -4.95
N VAL A 55 -15.71 -17.19 -3.65
CA VAL A 55 -15.76 -16.07 -2.71
C VAL A 55 -14.85 -14.92 -3.15
N THR A 56 -13.67 -15.23 -3.69
CA THR A 56 -12.72 -14.23 -4.19
C THR A 56 -13.27 -13.52 -5.43
N VAL A 57 -13.89 -14.26 -6.35
CA VAL A 57 -14.55 -13.69 -7.53
C VAL A 57 -15.68 -12.74 -7.12
N TRP A 58 -16.52 -13.15 -6.16
CA TRP A 58 -17.59 -12.31 -5.61
C TRP A 58 -17.05 -11.03 -4.95
N ARG A 59 -15.95 -11.13 -4.19
CA ARG A 59 -15.29 -9.95 -3.60
C ARG A 59 -14.77 -8.98 -4.67
N ILE A 60 -14.10 -9.48 -5.71
CA ILE A 60 -13.60 -8.65 -6.82
C ILE A 60 -14.77 -8.00 -7.56
N MET A 61 -15.84 -8.75 -7.80
CA MET A 61 -17.06 -8.22 -8.43
C MET A 61 -17.74 -7.15 -7.58
N ALA A 62 -17.81 -7.34 -6.27
CA ALA A 62 -18.37 -6.35 -5.35
C ALA A 62 -17.53 -5.06 -5.31
N GLU A 63 -16.20 -5.18 -5.30
CA GLU A 63 -15.27 -4.04 -5.40
C GLU A 63 -15.50 -3.28 -6.73
N TYR A 64 -15.52 -4.02 -7.85
CA TYR A 64 -15.77 -3.46 -9.17
C TYR A 64 -17.15 -2.81 -9.29
N ASN A 65 -18.20 -3.41 -8.73
CA ASN A 65 -19.56 -2.86 -8.85
C ASN A 65 -19.75 -1.57 -8.04
N LYS A 66 -19.06 -1.42 -6.90
CA LYS A 66 -19.14 -0.21 -6.07
C LYS A 66 -18.50 1.01 -6.74
N ASN A 67 -17.28 0.86 -7.26
CA ASN A 67 -16.49 2.01 -7.71
C ASN A 67 -16.16 2.00 -9.22
N LYS A 68 -16.61 0.98 -9.97
CA LYS A 68 -16.19 0.68 -11.36
C LYS A 68 -14.67 0.64 -11.58
N THR A 69 -13.92 0.60 -10.49
CA THR A 69 -12.47 0.68 -10.44
C THR A 69 -11.98 -0.39 -9.47
N LEU A 70 -10.88 -1.04 -9.85
CA LEU A 70 -10.22 -2.04 -9.03
C LEU A 70 -9.01 -1.39 -8.38
N SER A 71 -8.87 -1.58 -7.07
CA SER A 71 -7.73 -1.02 -6.34
C SER A 71 -6.54 -1.97 -6.44
N SER A 72 -5.36 -1.41 -6.68
CA SER A 72 -4.10 -2.14 -6.52
C SER A 72 -3.96 -2.63 -5.08
N PRO A 73 -3.33 -3.79 -4.87
CA PRO A 73 -3.10 -4.29 -3.53
C PRO A 73 -2.29 -3.27 -2.73
N VAL A 74 -2.85 -2.82 -1.61
CA VAL A 74 -2.13 -1.95 -0.67
C VAL A 74 -0.99 -2.77 -0.08
N PRO A 75 0.27 -2.30 -0.13
CA PRO A 75 1.37 -3.02 0.49
C PRO A 75 1.07 -3.18 1.99
N LYS A 76 1.00 -4.44 2.44
CA LYS A 76 0.91 -4.76 3.87
C LYS A 76 2.15 -4.17 4.56
N GLY A 77 1.94 -3.30 5.55
CA GLY A 77 3.01 -2.69 6.34
C GLY A 77 3.16 -1.17 6.22
N SER A 78 2.35 -0.47 5.40
CA SER A 78 2.33 0.99 5.45
C SER A 78 1.57 1.45 6.70
N SER A 79 2.31 1.73 7.77
CA SER A 79 1.73 2.27 9.01
C SER A 79 1.07 3.61 8.73
N PRO A 80 -0.19 3.83 9.14
CA PRO A 80 -0.86 5.14 9.05
C PRO A 80 -0.17 6.22 9.91
N TYR A 81 0.77 5.82 10.78
CA TYR A 81 1.63 6.71 11.57
C TYR A 81 2.95 7.05 10.88
N ALA A 82 3.09 6.70 9.58
CA ALA A 82 4.25 7.10 8.81
C ALA A 82 4.31 8.62 8.74
N VAL A 83 5.36 9.17 9.34
CA VAL A 83 5.69 10.59 9.27
C VAL A 83 5.74 10.99 7.78
N ASN A 84 4.92 11.97 7.40
CA ASN A 84 4.70 12.37 6.00
C ASN A 84 6.02 12.81 5.34
N ASP A 85 6.12 12.70 4.01
CA ASP A 85 7.31 13.08 3.23
C ASP A 85 7.66 14.58 3.39
N CYS A 86 6.67 15.44 3.67
CA CYS A 86 6.91 16.84 4.04
C CYS A 86 7.78 16.96 5.32
N VAL A 87 7.47 16.15 6.33
CA VAL A 87 8.19 16.17 7.62
C VAL A 87 9.59 15.58 7.46
N LYS A 88 9.77 14.62 6.53
CA LYS A 88 11.10 14.11 6.14
C LYS A 88 11.97 15.24 5.61
N THR A 89 11.47 16.05 4.68
CA THR A 89 12.21 17.18 4.10
C THR A 89 12.60 18.20 5.17
N ILE A 90 11.67 18.56 6.05
CA ILE A 90 11.92 19.46 7.19
C ILE A 90 13.02 18.90 8.10
N CYS A 91 12.92 17.63 8.48
CA CYS A 91 13.95 16.97 9.30
C CYS A 91 15.32 16.97 8.61
N GLN A 92 15.37 16.72 7.30
CA GLN A 92 16.61 16.73 6.53
C GLN A 92 17.26 18.11 6.49
N ASP A 93 16.47 19.17 6.30
CA ASP A 93 16.95 20.54 6.25
C ASP A 93 17.52 20.99 7.59
N ILE A 94 16.78 20.73 8.69
CA ILE A 94 17.24 21.01 10.05
C ILE A 94 18.56 20.28 10.31
N ILE A 95 18.61 18.95 10.10
CA ILE A 95 19.81 18.15 10.35
C ILE A 95 20.99 18.65 9.50
N ARG A 96 20.75 19.01 8.23
CA ARG A 96 21.78 19.55 7.33
C ARG A 96 22.32 20.88 7.83
N SER A 97 21.47 21.79 8.29
CA SER A 97 21.88 23.09 8.80
C SER A 97 22.74 22.98 10.07
N TYR A 98 22.45 22.01 10.95
CA TYR A 98 23.22 21.75 12.17
C TYR A 98 24.54 21.04 11.86
N ASN A 99 24.55 20.12 10.89
CA ASN A 99 25.78 19.48 10.41
C ASN A 99 26.76 20.48 9.80
N ILE A 100 26.28 21.47 9.04
CA ILE A 100 27.11 22.56 8.49
C ILE A 100 27.74 23.38 9.62
N ARG A 101 26.98 23.63 10.70
CA ARG A 101 27.43 24.36 11.89
C ARG A 101 28.29 23.53 12.85
N ARG A 102 28.49 22.22 12.57
CA ARG A 102 29.16 21.24 13.44
C ARG A 102 28.55 21.18 14.84
N GLU A 103 27.25 21.46 14.96
CA GLU A 103 26.54 21.46 16.22
C GLU A 103 25.84 20.11 16.45
N HIS A 104 25.81 19.67 17.71
CA HIS A 104 25.21 18.39 18.06
C HIS A 104 23.68 18.50 18.16
N LEU A 105 22.97 17.84 17.25
CA LEU A 105 21.51 17.78 17.26
C LEU A 105 21.00 16.53 17.99
N SER A 106 20.40 16.70 19.17
CA SER A 106 19.73 15.59 19.87
C SER A 106 18.33 15.32 19.32
N LEU A 107 17.88 14.07 19.37
CA LEU A 107 16.53 13.71 18.94
C LEU A 107 15.43 14.44 19.73
N ARG A 108 15.66 14.72 21.02
CA ARG A 108 14.73 15.48 21.86
C ARG A 108 14.59 16.92 21.38
N PHE A 109 15.70 17.52 20.96
CA PHE A 109 15.73 18.88 20.46
C PHE A 109 15.05 18.99 19.09
N LEU A 110 15.26 18.01 18.20
CA LEU A 110 14.55 17.93 16.92
C LEU A 110 13.02 17.80 17.09
N VAL A 111 12.55 17.00 18.05
CA VAL A 111 11.10 16.94 18.38
C VAL A 111 10.59 18.29 18.88
N GLY A 112 11.39 19.01 19.66
CA GLY A 112 11.07 20.37 20.13
C GLY A 112 10.88 21.33 18.96
N ILE A 113 11.86 21.39 18.06
CA ILE A 113 11.80 22.24 16.85
C ILE A 113 10.56 21.92 16.00
N LEU A 114 10.28 20.64 15.76
CA LEU A 114 9.12 20.23 14.97
C LEU A 114 7.79 20.70 15.60
N ASN A 115 7.71 20.69 16.93
CA ASN A 115 6.51 21.12 17.63
C ASN A 115 6.39 22.64 17.73
N ASP A 116 7.50 23.35 17.95
CA ASP A 116 7.54 24.80 18.17
C ASP A 116 7.43 25.58 16.86
N GLU A 117 8.26 25.26 15.86
CA GLU A 117 8.34 26.02 14.60
C GLU A 117 7.29 25.57 13.58
N PHE A 118 6.90 24.29 13.60
CA PHE A 118 6.03 23.70 12.57
C PHE A 118 4.68 23.21 13.10
N GLY A 119 4.44 23.24 14.42
CA GLY A 119 3.20 22.71 15.02
C GLY A 119 3.01 21.20 14.84
N ILE A 120 4.09 20.46 14.56
CA ILE A 120 4.05 19.02 14.27
C ILE A 120 4.33 18.23 15.55
N THR A 121 3.27 17.69 16.15
CA THR A 121 3.39 16.82 17.33
C THR A 121 3.73 15.39 16.91
N VAL A 122 4.99 14.97 17.13
CA VAL A 122 5.46 13.61 16.84
C VAL A 122 6.13 13.01 18.07
N ALA A 123 5.75 11.78 18.42
CA ALA A 123 6.40 11.04 19.49
C ALA A 123 7.87 10.75 19.15
N ARG A 124 8.76 10.90 20.13
CA ARG A 124 10.21 10.69 19.96
C ARG A 124 10.57 9.37 19.29
N GLU A 125 9.92 8.28 19.69
CA GLU A 125 10.17 6.95 19.12
C GLU A 125 9.71 6.82 17.67
N THR A 126 8.59 7.44 17.31
CA THR A 126 8.09 7.53 15.94
C THR A 126 9.08 8.28 15.06
N LEU A 127 9.60 9.42 15.54
CA LEU A 127 10.62 10.17 14.83
C LEU A 127 11.92 9.37 14.67
N ARG A 128 12.38 8.67 15.73
CA ARG A 128 13.57 7.81 15.68
C ARG A 128 13.45 6.72 14.61
N ARG A 129 12.32 6.01 14.59
CA ARG A 129 12.04 4.95 13.61
C ARG A 129 11.99 5.52 12.19
N SER A 130 11.38 6.68 12.00
CA SER A 130 11.33 7.37 10.71
C SER A 130 12.72 7.78 10.23
N LEU A 131 13.53 8.42 11.09
CA LEU A 131 14.90 8.81 10.76
C LEU A 131 15.81 7.62 10.44
N TYR A 132 15.65 6.50 11.17
CA TYR A 132 16.37 5.26 10.88
C TYR A 132 15.96 4.68 9.52
N ARG A 133 14.65 4.64 9.25
CA ARG A 133 14.11 4.17 7.96
C ARG A 133 14.56 5.04 6.79
N TRP A 134 14.74 6.34 7.00
CA TRP A 134 15.27 7.28 6.00
C TRP A 134 16.80 7.27 5.87
N LYS A 135 17.52 6.46 6.66
CA LYS A 135 18.99 6.40 6.73
C LYS A 135 19.66 7.75 7.04
N ILE A 136 18.96 8.65 7.70
CA ILE A 136 19.50 9.97 8.09
C ILE A 136 20.38 9.86 9.35
N LEU A 137 20.13 8.84 10.18
CA LEU A 137 20.84 8.57 11.44
C LEU A 137 22.27 8.00 11.28
N HIS A 138 22.94 8.19 10.13
CA HIS A 138 24.37 7.88 9.99
C HIS A 138 25.23 9.02 10.53
N GLY A 139 25.08 9.28 11.83
CA GLY A 139 25.99 10.09 12.63
C GLY A 139 26.70 9.21 13.65
N SER A 140 27.41 8.18 13.18
CA SER A 140 28.47 7.60 14.01
C SER A 140 29.47 8.72 14.19
N ALA A 141 29.60 9.25 15.41
CA ALA A 141 30.70 10.12 15.76
C ALA A 141 32.01 9.44 15.37
N CYS A 142 32.61 9.81 14.24
CA CYS A 142 34.03 9.64 14.04
C CYS A 142 34.69 10.49 15.12
N ARG A 143 35.01 9.86 16.25
CA ARG A 143 36.03 10.37 17.16
C ARG A 143 37.31 10.41 16.34
N VAL A 144 37.65 11.60 15.88
CA VAL A 144 39.01 11.89 15.43
C VAL A 144 39.85 11.76 16.70
N GLY A 145 40.59 10.65 16.82
CA GLY A 145 41.57 10.49 17.89
C GLY A 145 42.68 11.54 17.70
N PRO A 146 43.21 12.12 18.78
CA PRO A 146 44.31 13.06 18.68
C PRO A 146 45.60 12.32 18.31
N SER A 147 46.38 12.91 17.41
CA SER A 147 47.81 12.63 17.21
C SER A 147 48.51 13.96 17.04
#